data_AF-A0AAD8MEJ1-F1
#
_entry.id   AF-A0AAD8MEJ1-F1
#
_cell.length_a   1.000
_cell.length_b   1.000
_cell.length_c   1.000
_cell.angle_alpha   90.00
_cell.angle_beta   90.00
_cell.angle_gamma   90.00
#
_symmetry.space_group_name_H-M   'P 1'
#
loop_
_entity.id
_entity.type
_entity.pdbx_description
1 polymer ?
#
loop_
_entity_poly.entity_id
_entity_poly.type
_entity_poly.pdbx_seq_one_letter_code
_entity_poly.pdbx_strand_id
1 'polypeptide(L)'
;MGFDLESSYFCKAVRTLCYVTESAWESRCVVFRSFGFSDSEILSMFKKLPHIMSYSEKILNEKMEFFLNKMQWTPLRLLSSPVVLDYSLKKRTIPRCSVLQVLVSKNRTSESYMLSTLLVMSEKKFIKHFVTAHKDEVPGVVKAYQGKLTFDEYTFKQKRHKDEIRSSPDILVNQS
;
A
#
# COMPACT_ATOMS: atom_id res chain seq x y z
N MET A 1 16.85 16.82 -2.31
CA MET A 1 16.17 15.50 -2.23
C MET A 1 16.76 14.54 -1.18
N GLY A 2 17.99 14.75 -0.69
CA GLY A 2 18.52 14.04 0.49
C GLY A 2 18.77 12.54 0.29
N PHE A 3 19.02 12.09 -0.94
CA PHE A 3 19.39 10.70 -1.21
C PHE A 3 20.79 10.40 -0.69
N ASP A 4 20.98 9.17 -0.22
CA ASP A 4 22.30 8.57 -0.14
C ASP A 4 22.78 8.28 -1.57
N LEU A 5 23.89 8.92 -1.95
CA LEU A 5 24.43 8.88 -3.32
C LEU A 5 24.99 7.51 -3.70
N GLU A 6 25.33 6.67 -2.72
CA GLU A 6 25.84 5.31 -2.95
C GLU A 6 24.71 4.28 -3.09
N SER A 7 23.47 4.68 -2.82
CA SER A 7 22.31 3.81 -2.89
C SER A 7 21.88 3.52 -4.33
N SER A 8 21.50 2.27 -4.63
CA SER A 8 20.84 1.95 -5.92
C SER A 8 19.55 2.75 -6.16
N TYR A 9 18.94 3.29 -5.09
CA TYR A 9 17.78 4.17 -5.18
C TYR A 9 18.12 5.56 -5.73
N PHE A 10 19.35 6.05 -5.54
CA PHE A 10 19.81 7.29 -6.15
C PHE A 10 19.83 7.17 -7.67
N CYS A 11 20.47 6.13 -8.22
CA CYS A 11 20.49 5.90 -9.67
C CYS A 11 19.07 5.74 -10.24
N LYS A 12 18.18 5.05 -9.52
CA LYS A 12 16.75 4.93 -9.92
C LYS A 12 16.04 6.28 -9.89
N ALA A 13 16.31 7.12 -8.90
CA ALA A 13 15.72 8.45 -8.79
C ALA A 13 16.20 9.39 -9.89
N VAL A 14 17.52 9.43 -10.16
CA VAL A 14 18.10 10.18 -11.29
C VAL A 14 17.43 9.73 -12.59
N ARG A 15 17.36 8.42 -12.84
CA ARG A 15 16.70 7.87 -14.02
C ARG A 15 15.25 8.33 -14.12
N THR A 16 14.47 8.27 -13.04
CA THR A 16 13.08 8.76 -13.05
C THR A 16 13.01 10.24 -13.40
N LEU A 17 13.86 11.08 -12.80
CA LEU A 17 13.86 12.52 -13.05
C LEU A 17 14.25 12.87 -14.50
N CYS A 18 15.10 12.07 -15.15
CA CYS A 18 15.41 12.26 -16.57
C CYS A 18 14.21 12.09 -17.51
N TYR A 19 13.16 11.37 -17.10
CA TYR A 19 11.98 11.10 -17.93
C TYR A 19 10.70 11.79 -17.46
N VAL A 20 10.75 12.53 -16.34
CA VAL A 20 9.59 13.20 -15.75
C VAL A 20 9.84 14.70 -15.77
N THR A 21 9.02 15.44 -16.51
CA THR A 21 9.09 16.92 -16.52
C THR A 21 8.68 17.48 -15.17
N GLU A 22 9.09 18.72 -14.86
CA GLU A 22 8.67 19.40 -13.62
C GLU A 22 7.15 19.54 -13.51
N SER A 23 6.48 19.86 -14.61
CA SER A 23 5.01 19.94 -14.65
C SER A 23 4.34 18.60 -14.36
N ALA A 24 4.89 17.52 -14.91
CA ALA A 24 4.43 16.17 -14.65
C ALA A 24 4.66 15.78 -13.19
N TRP A 25 5.85 16.06 -12.66
CA TRP A 25 6.17 15.85 -11.25
C TRP A 25 5.16 16.54 -10.34
N GLU A 26 4.92 17.83 -10.55
CA GLU A 26 4.01 18.61 -9.73
C GLU A 26 2.56 18.11 -9.83
N SER A 27 2.09 17.74 -11.03
CA SER A 27 0.74 17.18 -11.17
C SER A 27 0.57 15.87 -10.39
N ARG A 28 1.61 15.05 -10.28
CA ARG A 28 1.61 13.81 -9.48
C ARG A 28 1.67 14.11 -7.99
N CYS A 29 2.43 15.12 -7.57
CA CYS A 29 2.42 15.61 -6.20
C CYS A 29 1.01 16.07 -5.79
N VAL A 30 0.30 16.80 -6.66
CA VAL A 30 -1.09 17.22 -6.42
C VAL A 30 -2.00 16.01 -6.14
N VAL A 31 -1.85 14.91 -6.88
CA VAL A 31 -2.59 13.67 -6.59
C VAL A 31 -2.28 13.16 -5.18
N PHE A 32 -1.00 13.04 -4.79
CA PHE A 32 -0.71 12.60 -3.43
C PHE A 32 -1.24 13.55 -2.35
N ARG A 33 -1.16 14.87 -2.57
CA ARG A 33 -1.70 15.86 -1.63
C ARG A 33 -3.21 15.77 -1.50
N SER A 34 -3.95 15.45 -2.58
CA SER A 34 -5.41 15.26 -2.49
C SER A 34 -5.81 14.05 -1.63
N PHE A 35 -4.89 13.12 -1.39
CA PHE A 35 -5.05 12.01 -0.44
C PHE A 35 -4.41 12.27 0.93
N GLY A 36 -4.05 13.53 1.22
CA GLY A 36 -3.59 13.96 2.54
C GLY A 36 -2.10 13.79 2.83
N PHE A 37 -1.27 13.51 1.82
CA PHE A 37 0.18 13.42 2.01
C PHE A 37 0.81 14.81 2.00
N SER A 38 1.71 15.06 2.95
CA SER A 38 2.61 16.22 2.93
C SER A 38 3.75 16.06 1.92
N ASP A 39 4.37 17.17 1.51
CA ASP A 39 5.54 17.13 0.62
C ASP A 39 6.70 16.30 1.17
N SER A 40 6.87 16.31 2.50
CA SER A 40 7.89 15.51 3.18
C SER A 40 7.61 14.00 3.06
N GLU A 41 6.35 13.59 3.11
CA GLU A 41 5.93 12.19 2.96
C GLU A 41 6.00 11.75 1.50
N ILE A 42 5.61 12.61 0.56
CA ILE A 42 5.78 12.38 -0.88
C ILE A 42 7.25 12.16 -1.20
N LEU A 43 8.13 13.02 -0.69
CA LEU A 43 9.58 12.87 -0.87
C LEU A 43 10.10 11.58 -0.23
N SER A 44 9.64 11.23 0.97
CA SER A 44 9.97 9.96 1.64
C SER A 44 9.55 8.74 0.81
N MET A 45 8.35 8.78 0.23
CA MET A 45 7.84 7.74 -0.66
C MET A 45 8.70 7.63 -1.93
N PHE A 46 9.00 8.76 -2.58
CA PHE A 46 9.86 8.82 -3.76
C PHE A 46 11.24 8.23 -3.48
N LYS A 47 11.84 8.51 -2.32
CA LYS A 47 13.16 7.95 -1.98
C LYS A 47 13.16 6.43 -1.88
N LYS A 48 12.06 5.83 -1.40
CA LYS A 48 11.89 4.37 -1.29
C LYS A 48 11.42 3.71 -2.58
N LEU A 49 10.71 4.46 -3.43
CA LEU A 49 10.10 3.96 -4.66
C LEU A 49 10.16 5.02 -5.78
N PRO A 50 11.35 5.33 -6.34
CA PRO A 50 11.45 6.48 -7.24
C PRO A 50 10.56 6.41 -8.48
N HIS A 51 10.39 5.21 -9.05
CA HIS A 51 9.56 5.01 -10.24
C HIS A 51 8.08 5.34 -10.03
N ILE A 52 7.61 5.54 -8.79
CA ILE A 52 6.20 5.89 -8.53
C ILE A 52 5.80 7.16 -9.27
N MET A 53 6.74 8.09 -9.44
CA MET A 53 6.52 9.36 -10.15
C MET A 53 6.54 9.19 -11.67
N SER A 54 6.87 8.00 -12.19
CA SER A 54 6.75 7.68 -13.62
C SER A 54 5.34 7.24 -14.01
N TYR A 55 4.45 6.94 -13.05
CA TYR A 55 3.06 6.63 -13.36
C TYR A 55 2.27 7.89 -13.77
N SER A 56 1.19 7.67 -14.52
CA SER A 56 0.23 8.73 -14.83
C SER A 56 -0.63 9.05 -13.61
N GLU A 57 -1.21 10.25 -13.58
CA GLU A 57 -2.16 10.68 -12.54
C GLU A 57 -3.33 9.70 -12.41
N LYS A 58 -3.82 9.16 -13.53
CA LYS A 58 -4.87 8.13 -13.53
C LYS A 58 -4.44 6.89 -12.73
N ILE A 59 -3.25 6.35 -13.00
CA ILE A 59 -2.75 5.15 -12.31
C ILE A 59 -2.52 5.44 -10.83
N LEU A 60 -2.01 6.63 -10.48
CA LEU A 60 -1.82 7.03 -9.10
C LEU A 60 -3.16 7.12 -8.37
N ASN A 61 -4.14 7.82 -8.93
CA ASN A 61 -5.49 7.91 -8.36
C ASN A 61 -6.11 6.52 -8.14
N GLU A 62 -6.06 5.63 -9.13
CA GLU A 62 -6.57 4.26 -8.99
C GLU A 62 -5.91 3.49 -7.83
N LYS A 63 -4.59 3.65 -7.66
CA LYS A 63 -3.85 3.02 -6.56
C LYS A 63 -4.19 3.63 -5.22
N MET A 64 -4.22 4.96 -5.11
CA MET A 64 -4.52 5.67 -3.87
C MET A 64 -5.95 5.38 -3.40
N GLU A 65 -6.92 5.42 -4.31
CA GLU A 65 -8.32 5.05 -4.07
C GLU A 65 -8.44 3.62 -3.55
N PHE A 66 -7.73 2.68 -4.18
CA PHE A 66 -7.76 1.28 -3.75
C PHE A 66 -7.18 1.10 -2.34
N PHE A 67 -6.00 1.66 -2.06
CA PHE A 67 -5.33 1.42 -0.78
C PHE A 67 -5.94 2.21 0.37
N LEU A 68 -6.26 3.49 0.18
CA LEU A 68 -6.69 4.35 1.28
C LEU A 68 -8.20 4.29 1.52
N ASN A 69 -9.00 4.10 0.46
CA ASN A 69 -10.46 4.08 0.60
C ASN A 69 -10.99 2.65 0.65
N LYS A 70 -10.74 1.82 -0.39
CA LYS A 70 -11.28 0.44 -0.42
C LYS A 70 -10.66 -0.51 0.61
N MET A 71 -9.35 -0.41 0.80
CA MET A 71 -8.61 -1.19 1.81
C MET A 71 -8.52 -0.46 3.16
N GLN A 72 -8.96 0.80 3.21
CA GLN A 72 -8.96 1.69 4.37
C GLN A 72 -7.57 1.93 5.00
N TRP A 73 -6.45 1.69 4.29
CA TRP A 73 -5.11 1.79 4.88
C TRP A 73 -4.83 3.21 5.37
N THR A 74 -4.14 3.32 6.50
CA THR A 74 -3.59 4.61 6.91
C THR A 74 -2.45 5.05 5.98
N PRO A 75 -2.25 6.37 5.77
CA PRO A 75 -1.10 6.89 5.04
C PRO A 75 0.23 6.35 5.59
N LEU A 76 0.36 6.28 6.92
CA LEU A 76 1.53 5.73 7.60
C LEU A 76 1.83 4.28 7.17
N ARG A 77 0.79 3.44 7.07
CA ARG A 77 0.95 2.06 6.61
C ARG A 77 1.45 2.02 5.18
N LEU A 78 0.92 2.86 4.30
CA LEU A 78 1.37 2.92 2.90
C LEU A 78 2.84 3.41 2.80
N LEU A 79 3.22 4.41 3.59
CA LEU A 79 4.60 4.94 3.66
C LEU A 79 5.62 3.94 4.24
N SER A 80 5.16 3.00 5.07
CA SER A 80 6.01 1.94 5.60
C SER A 80 6.42 0.92 4.51
N SER A 81 5.58 0.72 3.50
CA SER A 81 5.80 -0.26 2.43
C SER A 81 5.30 0.25 1.07
N PRO A 82 5.84 1.34 0.53
CA PRO A 82 5.31 1.97 -0.69
C PRO A 82 5.43 1.07 -1.91
N VAL A 83 6.34 0.09 -1.91
CA VAL A 83 6.52 -0.92 -2.96
C VAL A 83 5.23 -1.66 -3.34
N VAL A 84 4.22 -1.71 -2.47
CA VAL A 84 2.92 -2.30 -2.83
C VAL A 84 2.24 -1.54 -3.97
N LEU A 85 2.55 -0.26 -4.14
CA LEU A 85 2.08 0.59 -5.22
C LEU A 85 2.75 0.25 -6.56
N ASP A 86 3.83 -0.52 -6.62
CA ASP A 86 4.43 -0.95 -7.89
C ASP A 86 3.61 -2.08 -8.54
N TYR A 87 2.88 -2.86 -7.73
CA TYR A 87 2.14 -4.01 -8.25
C TYR A 87 0.85 -3.61 -8.97
N SER A 88 0.53 -4.36 -10.04
CA SER A 88 -0.73 -4.22 -10.76
C SER A 88 -1.91 -4.53 -9.85
N LEU A 89 -2.86 -3.59 -9.75
CA LEU A 89 -4.10 -3.80 -9.00
C LEU A 89 -4.87 -5.02 -9.53
N LYS A 90 -5.14 -5.02 -10.85
CA LYS A 90 -5.92 -6.08 -11.51
C LYS A 90 -5.24 -7.44 -11.49
N LYS A 91 -3.94 -7.50 -11.79
CA LYS A 91 -3.24 -8.79 -11.97
C LYS A 91 -2.72 -9.39 -10.67
N ARG A 92 -2.50 -8.58 -9.63
CA ARG A 92 -1.83 -9.04 -8.39
C ARG A 92 -2.56 -8.60 -7.14
N THR A 93 -2.74 -7.30 -6.93
CA THR A 93 -3.20 -6.79 -5.63
C THR A 93 -4.61 -7.27 -5.31
N ILE A 94 -5.58 -7.02 -6.20
CA ILE A 94 -6.98 -7.38 -6.00
C ILE A 94 -7.14 -8.90 -5.83
N PRO A 95 -6.63 -9.78 -6.73
CA PRO A 95 -6.78 -11.22 -6.53
C PRO A 95 -6.24 -11.72 -5.18
N ARG A 96 -5.12 -11.15 -4.71
CA ARG A 96 -4.51 -11.55 -3.45
C ARG A 96 -5.28 -11.04 -2.23
N CYS A 97 -5.78 -9.81 -2.27
CA CYS A 97 -6.69 -9.29 -1.25
C CYS A 97 -7.99 -10.10 -1.21
N SER A 98 -8.57 -10.43 -2.37
CA SER A 98 -9.78 -11.27 -2.46
C SER A 98 -9.58 -12.65 -1.84
N VAL A 99 -8.44 -13.30 -2.09
CA VAL A 99 -8.12 -14.60 -1.46
C VAL A 99 -8.07 -14.45 0.06
N LEU A 100 -7.41 -13.41 0.55
CA LEU A 100 -7.32 -13.18 1.98
C LEU A 100 -8.69 -12.90 2.61
N GLN A 101 -9.54 -12.08 1.97
CA GLN A 101 -10.89 -11.79 2.42
C GLN A 101 -11.73 -13.08 2.55
N VAL A 102 -11.64 -13.97 1.55
CA VAL A 102 -12.28 -15.29 1.61
C VAL A 102 -11.78 -16.10 2.80
N LEU A 103 -10.47 -16.18 3.02
CA LEU A 103 -9.89 -16.95 4.13
C LEU A 103 -10.27 -16.38 5.50
N VAL A 104 -10.27 -15.06 5.64
CA VAL A 104 -10.71 -14.36 6.86
C VAL A 104 -12.17 -14.64 7.14
N SER A 105 -13.06 -14.53 6.15
CA SER A 105 -14.49 -14.81 6.32
C SER A 105 -14.81 -16.27 6.73
N LYS A 106 -13.83 -17.17 6.58
CA LYS A 106 -13.91 -18.59 6.97
C LYS A 106 -13.06 -18.92 8.19
N ASN A 107 -12.55 -17.92 8.91
CA ASN A 107 -11.69 -18.06 10.09
C ASN A 107 -10.43 -18.91 9.85
N ARG A 108 -9.87 -18.90 8.63
CA ARG A 108 -8.69 -19.71 8.25
C ARG A 108 -7.36 -18.97 8.39
N THR A 109 -7.39 -17.66 8.59
CA THR A 109 -6.18 -16.84 8.78
C THR A 109 -6.49 -15.59 9.60
N SER A 110 -5.48 -15.02 10.25
CA SER A 110 -5.59 -13.73 10.94
C SER A 110 -5.40 -12.56 9.97
N GLU A 111 -6.21 -11.51 10.15
CA GLU A 111 -6.27 -10.30 9.32
C GLU A 111 -5.02 -9.42 9.41
N SER A 112 -4.28 -9.47 10.53
CA SER A 112 -3.47 -8.33 10.96
C SER A 112 -1.99 -8.35 10.59
N TYR A 113 -1.39 -9.49 10.24
CA TYR A 113 0.09 -9.58 10.25
C TYR A 113 0.81 -9.46 8.92
N MET A 114 0.14 -9.54 7.76
CA MET A 114 0.91 -9.75 6.52
C MET A 114 0.38 -9.07 5.26
N LEU A 115 -0.55 -8.11 5.27
CA LEU A 115 -1.06 -7.57 3.99
C LEU A 115 0.05 -7.08 3.04
N SER A 116 0.96 -6.24 3.52
CA SER A 116 2.10 -5.78 2.71
C SER A 116 3.00 -6.95 2.27
N THR A 117 3.29 -7.87 3.19
CA THR A 117 4.11 -9.07 2.90
C THR A 117 3.45 -9.99 1.87
N LEU A 118 2.14 -10.16 1.95
CA LEU A 118 1.31 -10.98 1.07
C LEU A 118 1.26 -10.37 -0.33
N LEU A 119 1.21 -9.05 -0.44
CA LEU A 119 1.28 -8.34 -1.72
C LEU A 119 2.67 -8.45 -2.36
N VAL A 120 3.74 -8.35 -1.56
CA VAL A 120 5.14 -8.43 -2.03
C VAL A 120 5.59 -9.88 -2.30
N MET A 121 4.98 -10.88 -1.67
CA MET A 121 5.36 -12.29 -1.78
C MET A 121 5.46 -12.76 -3.24
N SER A 122 6.42 -13.65 -3.54
CA SER A 122 6.50 -14.29 -4.85
C SER A 122 5.21 -15.06 -5.17
N GLU A 123 4.81 -15.13 -6.43
CA GLU A 123 3.62 -15.88 -6.86
C GLU A 123 3.65 -17.33 -6.41
N LYS A 124 4.77 -18.04 -6.59
CA LYS A 124 4.95 -19.43 -6.17
C LYS A 124 4.62 -19.64 -4.68
N LYS A 125 5.18 -18.80 -3.79
CA LYS A 125 4.88 -18.85 -2.36
C LYS A 125 3.41 -18.50 -2.08
N PHE A 126 2.87 -17.48 -2.74
CA PHE A 126 1.48 -17.08 -2.54
C PHE A 126 0.51 -18.22 -2.88
N ILE A 127 0.67 -18.83 -4.06
CA ILE A 127 -0.16 -19.96 -4.49
C ILE A 127 -0.04 -21.12 -3.50
N LYS A 128 1.19 -21.53 -3.16
CA LYS A 128 1.42 -22.64 -2.23
C LYS A 128 0.69 -22.43 -0.89
N HIS A 129 0.86 -21.26 -0.28
CA HIS A 129 0.40 -21.02 1.10
C HIS A 129 -1.06 -20.57 1.21
N PHE A 130 -1.59 -19.86 0.22
CA PHE A 130 -2.93 -19.25 0.33
C PHE A 130 -3.96 -19.83 -0.64
N VAL A 131 -3.52 -20.45 -1.75
CA VAL A 131 -4.44 -21.03 -2.74
C VAL A 131 -4.45 -22.55 -2.61
N THR A 132 -3.33 -23.22 -2.88
CA THR A 132 -3.25 -24.69 -2.87
C THR A 132 -3.53 -25.28 -1.49
N ALA A 133 -3.00 -24.67 -0.41
CA ALA A 133 -3.23 -25.15 0.95
C ALA A 133 -4.70 -25.06 1.41
N HIS A 134 -5.54 -24.29 0.73
CA HIS A 134 -6.92 -24.02 1.16
C HIS A 134 -7.97 -24.37 0.09
N LYS A 135 -7.57 -24.78 -1.12
CA LYS A 135 -8.50 -24.96 -2.25
C LYS A 135 -9.56 -26.03 -2.00
N ASP A 136 -9.23 -27.06 -1.22
CA ASP A 136 -10.12 -28.20 -0.97
C ASP A 136 -11.14 -27.85 0.13
N GLU A 137 -10.72 -27.13 1.17
CA GLU A 137 -11.59 -26.71 2.29
C GLU A 137 -12.35 -25.41 2.00
N VAL A 138 -11.78 -24.52 1.19
CA VAL A 138 -12.35 -23.22 0.81
C VAL A 138 -12.20 -23.01 -0.70
N PRO A 139 -13.03 -23.66 -1.54
CA PRO A 139 -12.92 -23.55 -3.00
C PRO A 139 -13.01 -22.12 -3.54
N GLY A 140 -13.59 -21.19 -2.77
CA GLY A 140 -13.65 -19.76 -3.07
C GLY A 140 -12.28 -19.11 -3.29
N VAL A 141 -11.20 -19.61 -2.69
CA VAL A 141 -9.85 -19.04 -2.87
C VAL A 141 -9.37 -19.14 -4.31
N VAL A 142 -9.75 -20.19 -5.04
CA VAL A 142 -9.39 -20.35 -6.46
C VAL A 142 -10.12 -19.32 -7.31
N LYS A 143 -11.42 -19.11 -7.07
CA LYS A 143 -12.22 -18.09 -7.78
C LYS A 143 -11.68 -16.69 -7.48
N ALA A 144 -11.33 -16.40 -6.23
CA ALA A 144 -10.71 -15.14 -5.85
C ALA A 144 -9.37 -14.91 -6.56
N TYR A 145 -8.49 -15.91 -6.57
CA TYR A 145 -7.18 -15.79 -7.22
C TYR A 145 -7.28 -15.58 -8.74
N GLN A 146 -8.30 -16.16 -9.38
CA GLN A 146 -8.59 -15.96 -10.80
C GLN A 146 -9.24 -14.60 -11.11
N GLY A 147 -9.45 -13.75 -10.10
CA GLY A 147 -10.13 -12.45 -10.26
C GLY A 147 -11.64 -12.57 -10.51
N LYS A 148 -12.25 -13.72 -10.21
CA LYS A 148 -13.69 -13.97 -10.36
C LYS A 148 -14.50 -13.56 -9.12
N LEU A 149 -13.83 -13.05 -8.08
CA LEU A 149 -14.46 -12.47 -6.90
C LEU A 149 -13.88 -11.07 -6.68
N THR A 150 -14.77 -10.09 -6.65
CA THR A 150 -14.47 -8.70 -6.31
C THR A 150 -15.22 -8.33 -5.05
N PHE A 151 -14.60 -7.50 -4.23
CA PHE A 151 -15.18 -6.95 -3.02
C PHE A 151 -15.21 -5.43 -3.18
N ASP A 152 -16.32 -4.82 -2.79
CA ASP A 152 -16.45 -3.36 -2.80
C ASP A 152 -15.56 -2.74 -1.73
N GLU A 153 -15.48 -3.39 -0.57
CA GLU A 153 -14.64 -3.04 0.57
C GLU A 153 -13.95 -4.27 1.18
N TYR A 154 -12.80 -4.05 1.82
CA TYR A 154 -12.06 -5.09 2.52
C TYR A 154 -12.05 -4.86 4.03
N THR A 155 -12.39 -5.89 4.80
CA THR A 155 -12.64 -5.77 6.25
C THR A 155 -11.43 -6.13 7.10
N PHE A 156 -10.21 -5.81 6.65
CA PHE A 156 -8.99 -6.19 7.35
C PHE A 156 -8.74 -5.28 8.56
N LYS A 157 -8.77 -5.82 9.79
CA LYS A 157 -8.40 -5.08 10.99
C LYS A 157 -6.96 -4.57 10.90
N GLN A 158 -6.80 -3.28 11.14
CA GLN A 158 -5.50 -2.63 11.24
C GLN A 158 -5.12 -2.53 12.71
N LYS A 159 -3.95 -3.07 13.07
CA LYS A 159 -3.41 -2.86 14.41
C LYS A 159 -2.95 -1.40 14.48
N ARG A 160 -3.49 -0.61 15.42
CA ARG A 160 -2.93 0.72 15.71
C ARG A 160 -1.47 0.53 16.11
N HIS A 161 -0.56 1.23 15.44
CA HIS A 161 0.79 1.40 15.98
C HIS A 161 0.64 2.14 17.31
N LYS A 162 1.32 1.71 18.36
CA LYS A 162 1.21 2.28 19.72
C LYS A 162 1.85 3.68 19.87
N ASP A 163 1.99 4.43 18.77
CA ASP A 163 2.76 5.68 18.75
C ASP A 163 1.88 6.92 18.49
N GLU A 164 0.60 6.87 18.87
CA GLU A 164 -0.21 8.07 19.11
C GLU A 164 -0.22 8.40 20.61
N ILE A 165 0.96 8.72 21.14
CA ILE A 165 1.09 9.74 22.19
C ILE A 165 1.84 10.89 21.54
N ARG A 166 1.17 11.59 20.62
CA ARG A 166 1.57 12.95 20.29
C ARG A 166 0.72 13.84 21.18
N SER A 167 1.35 14.24 22.28
CA SER A 167 0.83 15.11 23.32
C SER A 167 -0.10 16.19 22.77
N SER A 168 -1.39 16.03 23.04
CA SER A 168 -2.29 17.18 23.15
C SER A 168 -1.87 17.90 24.45
N PRO A 169 -1.53 19.21 24.43
CA PRO A 169 -1.35 19.93 25.67
C PRO A 169 -2.75 20.22 26.23
N ASP A 170 -3.19 19.36 27.14
CA ASP A 170 -4.30 19.72 28.02
C ASP A 170 -3.88 20.91 28.88
N ILE A 171 -4.57 22.01 28.65
CA ILE A 171 -4.66 23.15 29.55
C ILE A 171 -5.25 22.63 30.86
N LEU A 172 -4.49 22.65 31.96
CA LEU A 172 -5.04 22.89 33.29
C LEU A 172 -4.12 23.77 34.14
N VAL A 173 -4.69 24.94 34.40
CA VAL A 173 -4.55 25.89 35.49
C VAL A 173 -4.22 25.26 36.87
N ASN A 174 -3.40 26.01 37.64
CA ASN A 174 -3.21 26.07 39.10
C ASN A 174 -2.38 24.98 39.82
N GLN A 175 -1.29 25.40 40.50
CA GLN A 175 -1.30 25.86 41.91
C GLN A 175 0.12 26.27 42.38
N SER A 176 0.34 27.55 42.73
CA SER A 176 0.77 28.05 44.06
C SER A 176 0.81 29.58 44.05
#